data_AF-A0A7V4XC64-F1
#
_entry.id   AF-A0A7V4XC64-F1
#
_cell.length_a   1.000
_cell.length_b   1.000
_cell.length_c   1.000
_cell.angle_alpha   90.00
_cell.angle_beta   90.00
_cell.angle_gamma   90.00
#
_symmetry.space_group_name_H-M   'P 1'
#
loop_
_entity.id
_entity.type
_entity.pdbx_description
1 polymer ?
#
loop_
_entity_poly.entity_id
_entity_poly.type
_entity_poly.pdbx_seq_one_letter_code
_entity_poly.pdbx_strand_id
1 'polypeptide(L)'
;MSNTSKRIALLAIVFALLAPVTGMAANPPLCPHVIGWNSDINTWAQGAPWIKVIFASDIAPAKATGAKVFYRPFNADPPYFDNGVLPSARTGAQCAEIVWAQVADLSVKPDAISYRNEFDWSNPTTAKRTCAEFINYKNRLRELGYTGKVIFGSFGPDWVSASTWQDPDLMNAVNASDGVETHEYFDFEVNCCLPNRCFRHRDIAIANNPYLKTKDWYIGEFGSDVDHGPCSYCGDGLWRTGWRDRGKLTEQQYIDQMKIYRSGCADQVVAVFVFQQGDQTSWSNYEIIGTSVATYVRSTWFPPPGRFQGGVKSANGAALGQVTLTAVPGPYSIQLNAGTAKSIIFSTLSVPEGIYDVTATAQGYGPSTQRNKSVISNQGTTVNFTLMPIASISSVKGLTDTTTAAVSGTVTARFPINGPQDTIYIEDQARTNGIALATTIPVSIADVIQSTGTMTTLNGEKALNATSLVVSQSGASLPKPLGLTNFWLGGGQFGSQLPVLNNSILSSYATGLNNVGLLVQTWGAVTYIDPDGAYFYIDDGSGIDDGSGNIGVRVSCNGLPAPGLGVYVHLIGISGVTQVNGFTVRCLRPRSIADLSYASGAN
;
A
#
# COMPACT_ATOMS: atom_id res chain seq x y z
N MET A 1 -54.35 -9.65 40.25
CA MET A 1 -54.59 -9.66 38.78
C MET A 1 -53.61 -8.67 38.16
N SER A 2 -53.08 -8.98 36.96
CA SER A 2 -52.63 -8.06 35.88
C SER A 2 -52.06 -6.65 36.17
N ASN A 3 -51.13 -6.08 35.40
CA ASN A 3 -50.18 -6.49 34.36
C ASN A 3 -49.53 -5.17 33.88
N THR A 4 -48.26 -5.14 33.44
CA THR A 4 -47.64 -3.98 32.70
C THR A 4 -47.57 -2.62 33.45
N SER A 5 -46.61 -1.71 33.26
CA SER A 5 -45.64 -1.51 32.18
C SER A 5 -44.31 -0.86 32.63
N LYS A 6 -43.22 -1.40 32.08
CA LYS A 6 -42.04 -0.69 31.52
C LYS A 6 -41.33 0.38 32.37
N ARG A 7 -40.24 -0.05 33.02
CA ARG A 7 -39.09 0.82 33.36
C ARG A 7 -38.40 1.27 32.07
N ILE A 8 -38.05 2.55 31.98
CA ILE A 8 -37.13 3.08 30.97
C ILE A 8 -35.71 2.68 31.38
N ALA A 9 -35.03 1.86 30.57
CA ALA A 9 -33.64 1.54 30.76
C ALA A 9 -32.78 2.66 30.16
N LEU A 10 -31.95 3.29 31.00
CA LEU A 10 -31.01 4.33 30.58
C LEU A 10 -29.87 3.66 29.80
N LEU A 11 -29.79 3.91 28.49
CA LEU A 11 -28.76 3.34 27.63
C LEU A 11 -27.42 4.08 27.85
N ALA A 12 -26.63 3.62 28.81
CA ALA A 12 -25.29 4.14 29.06
C ALA A 12 -24.33 3.71 27.94
N ILE A 13 -24.23 4.53 26.88
CA ILE A 13 -23.20 4.39 25.85
C ILE A 13 -21.85 4.72 26.48
N VAL A 14 -21.11 3.68 26.89
CA VAL A 14 -19.72 3.80 27.29
C VAL A 14 -18.90 4.05 26.02
N PHE A 15 -18.62 5.32 25.73
CA PHE A 15 -17.53 5.69 24.83
C PHE A 15 -16.21 5.28 25.50
N ALA A 16 -15.74 4.08 25.16
CA ALA A 16 -14.36 3.70 25.43
C ALA A 16 -13.45 4.68 24.69
N LEU A 17 -12.59 5.38 25.43
CA LEU A 17 -11.54 6.22 24.87
C LEU A 17 -10.63 5.35 24.01
N LEU A 18 -10.78 5.47 22.69
CA LEU A 18 -9.82 4.95 21.71
C LEU A 18 -8.52 5.74 21.86
N ALA A 19 -7.66 5.26 22.76
CA ALA A 19 -6.24 5.58 22.68
C ALA A 19 -5.75 5.21 21.27
N PRO A 20 -4.87 6.00 20.64
CA PRO A 20 -4.33 5.68 19.33
C PRO A 20 -3.60 4.33 19.43
N VAL A 21 -4.12 3.31 18.74
CA VAL A 21 -3.50 1.98 18.70
C VAL A 21 -2.17 2.11 17.99
N THR A 22 -1.09 2.14 18.77
CA THR A 22 0.28 2.23 18.27
C THR A 22 0.62 0.96 17.51
N GLY A 23 0.63 1.04 16.18
CA GLY A 23 1.13 0.01 15.27
C GLY A 23 0.52 -1.37 15.49
N MET A 24 -0.56 -1.70 14.77
CA MET A 24 -0.98 -3.10 14.67
C MET A 24 0.20 -3.92 14.11
N ALA A 25 0.67 -4.88 14.92
CA ALA A 25 1.70 -5.83 14.49
C ALA A 25 1.22 -6.63 13.28
N ALA A 26 2.16 -7.16 12.50
CA ALA A 26 1.83 -7.98 11.35
C ALA A 26 1.24 -9.32 11.82
N ASN A 27 -0.08 -9.47 11.71
CA ASN A 27 -0.80 -10.72 11.99
C ASN A 27 -0.08 -11.94 11.35
N PRO A 28 0.24 -13.01 12.10
CA PRO A 28 1.01 -14.13 11.59
C PRO A 28 0.30 -14.83 10.41
N PRO A 29 1.05 -15.46 9.48
CA PRO A 29 0.44 -16.19 8.38
C PRO A 29 -0.24 -17.47 8.87
N LEU A 30 -1.42 -17.75 8.32
CA LEU A 30 -2.06 -19.06 8.42
C LEU A 30 -1.38 -19.99 7.42
N CYS A 31 -0.76 -21.05 7.89
CA CYS A 31 0.08 -21.93 7.08
C CYS A 31 -0.53 -23.34 6.97
N PRO A 32 -0.28 -24.10 5.90
CA PRO A 32 -0.75 -25.48 5.78
C PRO A 32 -0.17 -26.41 6.86
N HIS A 33 -1.00 -27.30 7.41
CA HIS A 33 -0.57 -28.52 8.10
C HIS A 33 -0.94 -29.74 7.24
N VAL A 34 0.07 -30.38 6.65
CA VAL A 34 -0.09 -31.42 5.63
C VAL A 34 0.18 -32.82 6.21
N ILE A 35 -0.77 -33.73 5.98
CA ILE A 35 -0.79 -35.12 6.47
C ILE A 35 -0.79 -36.06 5.25
N GLY A 36 0.33 -36.04 4.51
CA GLY A 36 0.49 -36.76 3.23
C GLY A 36 0.41 -35.83 2.02
N TRP A 37 1.42 -35.86 1.16
CA TRP A 37 1.49 -34.96 0.01
C TRP A 37 0.72 -35.47 -1.24
N ASN A 38 0.07 -34.56 -1.97
CA ASN A 38 -0.58 -34.85 -3.27
C ASN A 38 -0.45 -33.69 -4.27
N SER A 39 -0.94 -33.88 -5.50
CA SER A 39 -0.88 -32.88 -6.60
C SER A 39 -1.60 -31.57 -6.29
N ASP A 40 -2.68 -31.64 -5.53
CA ASP A 40 -3.58 -30.52 -5.29
C ASP A 40 -2.97 -29.61 -4.23
N ILE A 41 -2.40 -30.19 -3.17
CA ILE A 41 -1.54 -29.50 -2.19
C ILE A 41 -0.36 -28.84 -2.91
N ASN A 42 0.32 -29.55 -3.82
CA ASN A 42 1.46 -29.00 -4.56
C ASN A 42 1.10 -27.72 -5.35
N THR A 43 -0.14 -27.61 -5.81
CA THR A 43 -0.65 -26.45 -6.55
C THR A 43 -1.16 -25.35 -5.61
N TRP A 44 -1.88 -25.74 -4.55
CA TRP A 44 -2.48 -24.81 -3.60
C TRP A 44 -1.45 -24.15 -2.67
N ALA A 45 -0.43 -24.89 -2.21
CA ALA A 45 0.56 -24.42 -1.24
C ALA A 45 1.68 -23.54 -1.83
N GLN A 46 1.64 -23.25 -3.13
CA GLN A 46 2.60 -22.35 -3.79
C GLN A 46 2.59 -20.95 -3.14
N GLY A 47 3.76 -20.52 -2.68
CA GLY A 47 3.94 -19.23 -1.98
C GLY A 47 3.57 -19.22 -0.49
N ALA A 48 3.29 -20.37 0.13
CA ALA A 48 3.10 -20.44 1.58
C ALA A 48 4.41 -20.07 2.32
N PRO A 49 4.40 -19.20 3.36
CA PRO A 49 5.62 -18.83 4.07
C PRO A 49 6.25 -20.00 4.84
N TRP A 50 5.38 -20.84 5.41
CA TRP A 50 5.71 -22.10 6.05
C TRP A 50 4.70 -23.18 5.66
N ILE A 51 5.13 -24.44 5.75
CA ILE A 51 4.28 -25.63 5.68
C ILE A 51 4.71 -26.57 6.82
N LYS A 52 3.77 -27.05 7.64
CA LYS A 52 4.03 -28.16 8.57
C LYS A 52 3.75 -29.48 7.85
N VAL A 53 4.69 -30.43 7.90
CA VAL A 53 4.54 -31.77 7.34
C VAL A 53 4.83 -32.82 8.41
N ILE A 54 4.19 -33.99 8.32
CA ILE A 54 4.31 -35.05 9.33
C ILE A 54 5.11 -36.29 8.86
N PHE A 55 5.37 -36.38 7.56
CA PHE A 55 6.17 -37.44 6.94
C PHE A 55 7.42 -36.85 6.27
N ALA A 56 8.57 -37.53 6.41
CA ALA A 56 9.82 -37.07 5.81
C ALA A 56 9.77 -37.04 4.26
N SER A 57 8.94 -37.89 3.64
CA SER A 57 8.64 -37.88 2.20
C SER A 57 8.12 -36.54 1.69
N ASP A 58 7.40 -35.80 2.53
CA ASP A 58 6.66 -34.61 2.15
C ASP A 58 7.54 -33.35 2.26
N ILE A 59 8.72 -33.45 2.87
CA ILE A 59 9.67 -32.34 3.06
C ILE A 59 10.16 -31.81 1.70
N ALA A 60 10.60 -32.71 0.80
CA ALA A 60 11.12 -32.32 -0.51
C ALA A 60 10.09 -31.59 -1.39
N PRO A 61 8.86 -32.11 -1.59
CA PRO A 61 7.86 -31.38 -2.38
C PRO A 61 7.33 -30.12 -1.64
N ALA A 62 7.29 -30.11 -0.30
CA ALA A 62 6.95 -28.89 0.43
C ALA A 62 7.99 -27.77 0.24
N LYS A 63 9.30 -28.08 0.26
CA LYS A 63 10.37 -27.12 -0.10
C LYS A 63 10.25 -26.64 -1.56
N ALA A 64 9.76 -27.48 -2.48
CA ALA A 64 9.58 -27.12 -3.89
C ALA A 64 8.49 -26.05 -4.13
N THR A 65 7.63 -25.77 -3.14
CA THR A 65 6.65 -24.65 -3.19
C THR A 65 7.25 -23.27 -2.87
N GLY A 66 8.54 -23.21 -2.51
CA GLY A 66 9.22 -22.04 -1.97
C GLY A 66 9.09 -21.86 -0.45
N ALA A 67 8.29 -22.69 0.22
CA ALA A 67 8.05 -22.60 1.66
C ALA A 67 9.26 -22.98 2.53
N LYS A 68 9.23 -22.49 3.78
CA LYS A 68 9.96 -23.13 4.88
C LYS A 68 9.18 -24.34 5.38
N VAL A 69 9.87 -25.42 5.72
CA VAL A 69 9.24 -26.67 6.18
C VAL A 69 9.47 -26.86 7.67
N PHE A 70 8.36 -27.02 8.40
CA PHE A 70 8.33 -27.47 9.77
C PHE A 70 8.01 -28.96 9.78
N TYR A 71 8.96 -29.80 10.18
CA TYR A 71 8.77 -31.25 10.22
C TYR A 71 8.41 -31.72 11.64
N ARG A 72 7.24 -32.34 11.79
CA ARG A 72 6.83 -33.07 13.00
C ARG A 72 7.02 -34.57 12.74
N PRO A 73 7.95 -35.27 13.39
CA PRO A 73 8.31 -36.65 13.03
C PRO A 73 7.30 -37.69 13.53
N PHE A 74 6.09 -37.70 12.97
CA PHE A 74 4.97 -38.53 13.43
C PHE A 74 5.22 -40.03 13.27
N ASN A 75 5.76 -40.47 12.13
CA ASN A 75 6.02 -41.90 11.88
C ASN A 75 7.40 -42.39 12.34
N ALA A 76 8.18 -41.57 13.04
CA ALA A 76 9.51 -41.94 13.51
C ALA A 76 9.47 -42.99 14.63
N ASP A 77 8.55 -42.85 15.58
CA ASP A 77 8.49 -43.70 16.77
C ASP A 77 7.09 -44.33 17.01
N PRO A 78 6.64 -45.26 16.15
CA PRO A 78 5.44 -46.04 16.39
C PRO A 78 5.65 -47.05 17.53
N PRO A 79 4.70 -47.22 18.48
CA PRO A 79 3.37 -46.60 18.55
C PRO A 79 3.28 -45.32 19.42
N TYR A 80 4.40 -44.71 19.82
CA TYR A 80 4.45 -43.73 20.91
C TYR A 80 4.34 -42.27 20.48
N PHE A 81 4.13 -41.98 19.19
CA PHE A 81 4.24 -40.64 18.60
C PHE A 81 3.23 -39.61 19.13
N ASP A 82 2.04 -40.03 19.56
CA ASP A 82 0.94 -39.12 19.94
C ASP A 82 0.86 -38.75 21.42
N ASN A 83 1.45 -39.54 22.32
CA ASN A 83 1.14 -39.42 23.74
C ASN A 83 2.02 -38.40 24.51
N GLY A 84 2.83 -37.57 23.84
CA GLY A 84 3.77 -36.61 24.46
C GLY A 84 4.98 -37.22 25.16
N VAL A 85 4.73 -38.24 25.97
CA VAL A 85 5.65 -38.98 26.82
C VAL A 85 6.64 -39.83 26.04
N LEU A 86 7.93 -39.58 26.26
CA LEU A 86 8.99 -40.47 25.83
C LEU A 86 8.93 -41.80 26.63
N PRO A 87 8.98 -42.99 25.98
CA PRO A 87 9.04 -44.27 26.69
C PRO A 87 10.17 -44.33 27.71
N SER A 88 9.95 -45.02 28.84
CA SER A 88 10.92 -45.07 29.96
C SER A 88 12.28 -45.66 29.58
N ALA A 89 12.31 -46.56 28.59
CA ALA A 89 13.52 -47.20 28.07
C ALA A 89 14.22 -46.41 26.94
N ARG A 90 13.66 -45.27 26.50
CA ARG A 90 14.18 -44.50 25.35
C ARG A 90 14.75 -43.16 25.79
N THR A 91 15.86 -42.73 25.21
CA THR A 91 16.45 -41.40 25.42
C THR A 91 16.13 -40.45 24.26
N GLY A 92 16.23 -39.14 24.48
CA GLY A 92 16.08 -38.15 23.42
C GLY A 92 17.15 -38.27 22.34
N ALA A 93 18.37 -38.69 22.70
CA ALA A 93 19.42 -38.97 21.72
C ALA A 93 19.04 -40.12 20.77
N GLN A 94 18.40 -41.19 21.27
CA GLN A 94 17.89 -42.27 20.42
C GLN A 94 16.77 -41.78 19.50
N CYS A 95 15.85 -40.94 19.99
CA CYS A 95 14.84 -40.31 19.12
C CYS A 95 15.48 -39.43 18.04
N ALA A 96 16.56 -38.70 18.36
CA ALA A 96 17.26 -37.86 17.38
C ALA A 96 17.90 -38.70 16.27
N GLU A 97 18.46 -39.86 16.59
CA GLU A 97 19.00 -40.79 15.59
C GLU A 97 17.91 -41.37 14.68
N ILE A 98 16.74 -41.72 15.23
CA ILE A 98 15.61 -42.22 14.45
C ILE A 98 15.05 -41.14 13.51
N VAL A 99 14.86 -39.91 14.01
CA VAL A 99 14.42 -38.77 13.19
C VAL A 99 15.47 -38.41 12.14
N TRP A 100 16.76 -38.42 12.51
CA TRP A 100 17.86 -38.16 11.59
C TRP A 100 17.90 -39.19 10.46
N ALA A 101 17.73 -40.48 10.75
CA ALA A 101 17.71 -41.54 9.74
C ALA A 101 16.63 -41.33 8.65
N GLN A 102 15.55 -40.60 8.95
CA GLN A 102 14.51 -40.25 7.98
C GLN A 102 14.86 -39.02 7.11
N VAL A 103 15.73 -38.13 7.59
CA VAL A 103 16.05 -36.85 6.91
C VAL A 103 17.50 -36.74 6.40
N ALA A 104 18.41 -37.63 6.84
CA ALA A 104 19.85 -37.58 6.56
C ALA A 104 20.18 -37.62 5.05
N ASP A 105 19.44 -38.40 4.27
CA ASP A 105 19.69 -38.60 2.84
C ASP A 105 18.83 -37.70 1.93
N LEU A 106 17.90 -36.90 2.50
CA LEU A 106 17.09 -35.96 1.72
C LEU A 106 17.96 -34.86 1.08
N SER A 107 17.74 -34.56 -0.19
CA SER A 107 18.44 -33.48 -0.92
C SER A 107 18.21 -32.09 -0.32
N VAL A 108 17.10 -31.90 0.39
CA VAL A 108 16.75 -30.70 1.16
C VAL A 108 16.34 -31.09 2.57
N LYS A 109 16.80 -30.35 3.57
CA LYS A 109 16.43 -30.54 4.98
C LYS A 109 15.23 -29.65 5.32
N PRO A 110 14.42 -30.01 6.34
CA PRO A 110 13.41 -29.10 6.87
C PRO A 110 14.09 -27.92 7.58
N ASP A 111 13.40 -26.77 7.63
CA ASP A 111 13.89 -25.54 8.27
C ASP A 111 13.67 -25.55 9.79
N ALA A 112 12.69 -26.34 10.26
CA ALA A 112 12.42 -26.63 11.66
C ALA A 112 12.05 -28.12 11.84
N ILE A 113 12.45 -28.71 12.97
CA ILE A 113 12.04 -30.04 13.43
C ILE A 113 11.49 -29.90 14.85
N SER A 114 10.28 -30.40 15.11
CA SER A 114 9.78 -30.53 16.49
C SER A 114 10.15 -31.88 17.10
N TYR A 115 10.00 -31.99 18.43
CA TYR A 115 10.46 -33.16 19.16
C TYR A 115 9.48 -34.33 19.13
N ARG A 116 8.24 -34.13 19.60
CA ARG A 116 7.16 -35.14 19.70
C ARG A 116 5.81 -34.44 19.49
N ASN A 117 4.75 -35.20 19.21
CA ASN A 117 3.40 -34.64 19.27
C ASN A 117 2.91 -34.53 20.72
N GLU A 118 2.01 -33.59 20.96
CA GLU A 118 1.10 -33.57 22.08
C GLU A 118 1.75 -33.83 23.45
N PHE A 119 2.65 -32.91 23.83
CA PHE A 119 3.37 -32.94 25.09
C PHE A 119 2.41 -32.82 26.29
N ASP A 120 2.11 -33.96 26.89
CA ASP A 120 1.27 -34.08 28.07
C ASP A 120 2.00 -33.69 29.38
N TRP A 121 1.37 -32.82 30.18
CA TRP A 121 1.83 -32.43 31.51
C TRP A 121 0.99 -33.05 32.65
N SER A 122 0.00 -33.90 32.35
CA SER A 122 -0.85 -34.58 33.34
C SER A 122 -0.05 -35.40 34.36
N ASN A 123 1.13 -35.88 33.96
CA ASN A 123 2.12 -36.53 34.81
C ASN A 123 3.42 -35.70 34.87
N PRO A 124 3.58 -34.81 35.87
CA PRO A 124 4.75 -33.92 35.97
C PRO A 124 6.10 -34.64 36.03
N THR A 125 6.19 -35.82 36.66
CA THR A 125 7.44 -36.60 36.71
C THR A 125 7.90 -37.00 35.31
N THR A 126 6.96 -37.47 34.49
CA THR A 126 7.22 -37.89 33.12
C THR A 126 7.45 -36.71 32.17
N ALA A 127 6.70 -35.62 32.37
CA ALA A 127 6.90 -34.36 31.67
C ALA A 127 8.31 -33.79 31.90
N LYS A 128 8.75 -33.67 33.16
CA LYS A 128 10.10 -33.21 33.53
C LYS A 128 11.22 -34.05 32.90
N ARG A 129 11.06 -35.38 32.89
CA ARG A 129 11.98 -36.27 32.16
C ARG A 129 12.01 -35.93 30.67
N THR A 130 10.85 -35.70 30.05
CA THR A 130 10.74 -35.37 28.62
C THR A 130 11.35 -33.98 28.31
N CYS A 131 11.33 -33.02 29.25
CA CYS A 131 12.09 -31.77 29.16
C CYS A 131 13.61 -31.99 29.12
N ALA A 132 14.14 -32.84 30.02
CA ALA A 132 15.57 -33.16 30.03
C ALA A 132 15.99 -33.90 28.74
N GLU A 133 15.17 -34.85 28.28
CA GLU A 133 15.45 -35.62 27.07
C GLU A 133 15.31 -34.79 25.78
N PHE A 134 14.49 -33.73 25.76
CA PHE A 134 14.50 -32.76 24.66
C PHE A 134 15.89 -32.12 24.46
N ILE A 135 16.61 -31.83 25.54
CA ILE A 135 17.95 -31.24 25.45
C ILE A 135 18.92 -32.26 24.83
N ASN A 136 18.83 -33.53 25.23
CA ASN A 136 19.59 -34.63 24.63
C ASN A 136 19.25 -34.81 23.14
N TYR A 137 17.96 -34.71 22.77
CA TYR A 137 17.49 -34.76 21.37
C TYR A 137 18.07 -33.64 20.52
N LYS A 138 17.99 -32.38 20.99
CA LYS A 138 18.57 -31.23 20.30
C LYS A 138 20.08 -31.37 20.13
N ASN A 139 20.79 -31.72 21.20
CA ASN A 139 22.25 -31.87 21.14
C ASN A 139 22.66 -32.96 20.15
N ARG A 140 21.98 -34.12 20.17
CA ARG A 140 22.27 -35.21 19.25
C ARG A 140 21.95 -34.86 17.79
N LEU A 141 20.85 -34.15 17.50
CA LEU A 141 20.60 -33.63 16.14
C LEU A 141 21.70 -32.69 15.66
N ARG A 142 22.28 -31.86 16.54
CA ARG A 142 23.41 -30.97 16.20
C ARG A 142 24.69 -31.74 15.93
N GLU A 143 25.01 -32.76 16.74
CA GLU A 143 26.13 -33.68 16.50
C GLU A 143 26.02 -34.42 15.15
N LEU A 144 24.80 -34.82 14.78
CA LEU A 144 24.50 -35.47 13.51
C LEU A 144 24.51 -34.52 12.30
N GLY A 145 24.68 -33.21 12.53
CA GLY A 145 24.85 -32.20 11.47
C GLY A 145 23.58 -31.48 11.04
N TYR A 146 22.45 -31.64 11.74
CA TYR A 146 21.25 -30.85 11.48
C TYR A 146 21.47 -29.38 11.88
N THR A 147 21.18 -28.44 10.98
CA THR A 147 21.40 -26.99 11.16
C THR A 147 20.12 -26.16 11.26
N GLY A 148 18.96 -26.70 10.88
CA GLY A 148 17.65 -26.02 11.02
C GLY A 148 17.20 -25.91 12.48
N LYS A 149 16.07 -25.25 12.76
CA LYS A 149 15.58 -25.05 14.14
C LYS A 149 15.13 -26.36 14.79
N VAL A 150 15.38 -26.51 16.09
CA VAL A 150 14.84 -27.60 16.92
C VAL A 150 13.85 -27.02 17.91
N ILE A 151 12.57 -27.39 17.74
CA ILE A 151 11.41 -26.79 18.40
C ILE A 151 10.93 -27.69 19.55
N PHE A 152 10.64 -27.06 20.69
CA PHE A 152 10.14 -27.75 21.89
C PHE A 152 8.63 -27.54 22.06
N GLY A 153 7.95 -28.49 22.69
CA GLY A 153 6.52 -28.42 22.95
C GLY A 153 5.71 -29.36 22.07
N SER A 154 4.82 -28.80 21.26
CA SER A 154 3.57 -29.43 20.80
C SER A 154 2.60 -29.61 21.98
N PHE A 155 2.44 -28.57 22.82
CA PHE A 155 1.55 -28.65 23.98
C PHE A 155 0.08 -28.51 23.59
N GLY A 156 -0.76 -29.48 23.96
CA GLY A 156 -2.21 -29.38 23.88
C GLY A 156 -2.80 -28.22 24.72
N PRO A 157 -3.98 -27.70 24.35
CA PRO A 157 -4.56 -26.48 24.94
C PRO A 157 -4.98 -26.60 26.42
N ASP A 158 -4.93 -27.79 27.02
CA ASP A 158 -5.32 -28.04 28.41
C ASP A 158 -4.13 -28.38 29.35
N TRP A 159 -2.91 -28.57 28.83
CA TRP A 159 -1.82 -29.17 29.62
C TRP A 159 -0.85 -28.17 30.27
N VAL A 160 -0.65 -26.98 29.70
CA VAL A 160 0.34 -25.99 30.18
C VAL A 160 -0.27 -24.73 30.81
N SER A 161 -0.65 -24.86 32.08
CA SER A 161 -1.10 -23.73 32.92
C SER A 161 -0.05 -22.62 33.06
N ALA A 162 -0.47 -21.42 33.47
CA ALA A 162 0.44 -20.30 33.72
C ALA A 162 1.57 -20.62 34.73
N SER A 163 1.31 -21.47 35.73
CA SER A 163 2.31 -21.97 36.68
C SER A 163 3.19 -23.08 36.10
N THR A 164 2.71 -23.84 35.10
CA THR A 164 3.53 -24.84 34.39
C THR A 164 4.72 -24.16 33.70
N TRP A 165 4.51 -22.98 33.11
CA TRP A 165 5.58 -22.16 32.50
C TRP A 165 6.66 -21.67 33.48
N GLN A 166 6.47 -21.84 34.78
CA GLN A 166 7.43 -21.48 35.82
C GLN A 166 8.24 -22.69 36.34
N ASP A 167 7.95 -23.90 35.85
CA ASP A 167 8.70 -25.10 36.23
C ASP A 167 10.15 -25.03 35.70
N PRO A 168 11.17 -25.23 36.55
CA PRO A 168 12.57 -25.13 36.14
C PRO A 168 12.96 -26.07 34.99
N ASP A 169 12.40 -27.29 34.94
CA ASP A 169 12.77 -28.27 33.91
C ASP A 169 12.21 -27.88 32.54
N LEU A 170 10.96 -27.39 32.52
CA LEU A 170 10.35 -26.81 31.33
C LEU A 170 11.09 -25.55 30.87
N MET A 171 11.37 -24.62 31.79
CA MET A 171 12.08 -23.38 31.46
C MET A 171 13.49 -23.68 30.91
N ASN A 172 14.19 -24.69 31.45
CA ASN A 172 15.48 -25.15 30.91
C ASN A 172 15.34 -25.70 29.48
N ALA A 173 14.34 -26.54 29.20
CA ALA A 173 14.09 -27.08 27.86
C ALA A 173 13.71 -25.98 26.85
N VAL A 174 12.86 -25.02 27.24
CA VAL A 174 12.51 -23.87 26.39
C VAL A 174 13.72 -22.96 26.17
N ASN A 175 14.52 -22.68 27.20
CA ASN A 175 15.74 -21.89 27.04
C ASN A 175 16.72 -22.57 26.08
N ALA A 176 16.84 -23.91 26.15
CA ALA A 176 17.63 -24.71 25.22
C ALA A 176 17.03 -24.79 23.80
N SER A 177 15.72 -24.62 23.60
CA SER A 177 15.07 -24.74 22.28
C SER A 177 15.35 -23.55 21.35
N ASP A 178 15.15 -23.74 20.04
CA ASP A 178 15.19 -22.63 19.06
C ASP A 178 13.82 -21.95 18.88
N GLY A 179 12.77 -22.49 19.49
CA GLY A 179 11.40 -22.02 19.45
C GLY A 179 10.45 -22.95 20.22
N VAL A 180 9.19 -22.54 20.37
CA VAL A 180 8.13 -23.25 21.09
C VAL A 180 6.95 -23.56 20.16
N GLU A 181 6.35 -24.74 20.31
CA GLU A 181 5.13 -25.18 19.61
C GLU A 181 3.97 -25.40 20.60
N THR A 182 2.79 -24.85 20.32
CA THR A 182 1.54 -25.12 21.06
C THR A 182 0.39 -25.43 20.11
N HIS A 183 -0.61 -26.18 20.56
CA HIS A 183 -1.84 -26.46 19.82
C HIS A 183 -2.97 -25.60 20.38
N GLU A 184 -3.86 -25.16 19.49
CA GLU A 184 -4.99 -24.28 19.81
C GLU A 184 -6.24 -24.86 19.13
N TYR A 185 -6.97 -25.68 19.88
CA TYR A 185 -8.21 -26.29 19.42
C TYR A 185 -9.44 -25.47 19.86
N PHE A 186 -10.46 -25.44 19.01
CA PHE A 186 -11.64 -24.60 19.13
C PHE A 186 -12.91 -25.43 19.36
N ASP A 187 -13.59 -25.17 20.48
CA ASP A 187 -14.95 -25.63 20.77
C ASP A 187 -15.74 -24.41 21.28
N PHE A 188 -16.73 -23.95 20.50
CA PHE A 188 -17.25 -22.58 20.61
C PHE A 188 -18.78 -22.43 20.58
N GLU A 189 -19.53 -23.52 20.47
CA GLU A 189 -20.93 -23.49 20.88
C GLU A 189 -21.08 -24.01 22.32
N VAL A 190 -22.15 -23.56 23.00
CA VAL A 190 -22.60 -24.02 24.32
C VAL A 190 -21.80 -23.53 25.56
N ASN A 191 -22.54 -23.17 26.62
CA ASN A 191 -22.09 -22.61 27.90
C ASN A 191 -21.12 -23.48 28.75
N CYS A 192 -20.65 -24.62 28.25
CA CYS A 192 -19.79 -25.58 28.95
C CYS A 192 -18.31 -25.45 28.61
N CYS A 193 -17.97 -25.08 27.38
CA CYS A 193 -16.60 -24.93 26.93
C CYS A 193 -16.22 -23.44 27.02
N LEU A 194 -15.35 -23.11 27.98
CA LEU A 194 -14.98 -21.73 28.28
C LEU A 194 -14.32 -21.07 27.04
N PRO A 195 -14.92 -20.03 26.43
CA PRO A 195 -14.32 -19.29 25.30
C PRO A 195 -12.96 -18.65 25.65
N ASN A 196 -12.63 -18.64 26.94
CA ASN A 196 -11.37 -18.15 27.50
C ASN A 196 -10.16 -19.08 27.26
N ARG A 197 -10.32 -20.34 26.80
CA ARG A 197 -9.17 -21.26 26.63
C ARG A 197 -8.34 -20.91 25.37
N CYS A 198 -8.98 -20.87 24.21
CA CYS A 198 -8.34 -20.88 22.88
C CYS A 198 -7.74 -19.54 22.41
N PHE A 199 -7.78 -18.49 23.24
CA PHE A 199 -7.26 -17.15 22.92
C PHE A 199 -6.19 -16.70 23.91
N ARG A 200 -5.74 -17.58 24.82
CA ARG A 200 -5.01 -17.15 26.02
C ARG A 200 -3.83 -18.02 26.41
N HIS A 201 -3.71 -19.27 25.94
CA HIS A 201 -2.58 -20.11 26.39
C HIS A 201 -1.23 -19.50 26.01
N ARG A 202 -1.05 -19.08 24.75
CA ARG A 202 0.11 -18.27 24.35
C ARG A 202 0.18 -16.93 25.10
N ASP A 203 -0.84 -16.08 25.03
CA ASP A 203 -0.69 -14.69 25.47
C ASP A 203 -0.55 -14.55 26.99
N ILE A 204 -1.24 -15.39 27.78
CA ILE A 204 -0.99 -15.50 29.22
C ILE A 204 0.43 -16.01 29.48
N ALA A 205 0.88 -17.05 28.76
CA ALA A 205 2.23 -17.57 28.94
C ALA A 205 3.28 -16.47 28.67
N ILE A 206 3.22 -15.81 27.53
CA ILE A 206 4.20 -14.79 27.10
C ILE A 206 4.10 -13.49 27.93
N ALA A 207 2.90 -13.08 28.34
CA ALA A 207 2.73 -11.93 29.23
C ALA A 207 3.35 -12.19 30.62
N ASN A 208 3.13 -13.38 31.18
CA ASN A 208 3.57 -13.73 32.53
C ASN A 208 5.00 -14.28 32.61
N ASN A 209 5.58 -14.75 31.50
CA ASN A 209 6.90 -15.40 31.47
C ASN A 209 7.82 -14.72 30.44
N PRO A 210 8.57 -13.67 30.83
CA PRO A 210 9.37 -12.86 29.90
C PRO A 210 10.40 -13.63 29.08
N TYR A 211 10.89 -14.79 29.55
CA TYR A 211 11.85 -15.62 28.82
C TYR A 211 11.27 -16.21 27.51
N LEU A 212 9.94 -16.25 27.36
CA LEU A 212 9.27 -16.69 26.14
C LEU A 212 9.29 -15.64 25.02
N LYS A 213 9.49 -14.35 25.35
CA LYS A 213 9.42 -13.23 24.39
C LYS A 213 10.54 -13.21 23.35
N THR A 214 11.59 -14.02 23.56
CA THR A 214 12.76 -14.12 22.67
C THR A 214 12.76 -15.39 21.82
N LYS A 215 11.69 -16.20 21.89
CA LYS A 215 11.54 -17.47 21.18
C LYS A 215 10.56 -17.32 20.03
N ASP A 216 10.90 -17.89 18.87
CA ASP A 216 9.91 -18.16 17.82
C ASP A 216 8.76 -18.99 18.43
N TRP A 217 7.52 -18.58 18.18
CA TRP A 217 6.33 -19.32 18.58
C TRP A 217 5.61 -19.86 17.35
N TYR A 218 5.34 -21.16 17.34
CA TYR A 218 4.59 -21.84 16.31
C TYR A 218 3.28 -22.32 16.91
N ILE A 219 2.14 -21.98 16.29
CA ILE A 219 0.89 -22.67 16.62
C ILE A 219 0.89 -23.92 15.76
N GLY A 220 1.32 -25.03 16.36
CA GLY A 220 1.59 -26.31 15.72
C GLY A 220 0.36 -26.89 15.05
N GLU A 221 -0.79 -26.76 15.70
CA GLU A 221 -2.08 -27.31 15.26
C GLU A 221 -3.16 -26.32 15.68
N PHE A 222 -4.01 -25.93 14.74
CA PHE A 222 -4.96 -24.84 14.90
C PHE A 222 -6.27 -25.18 14.18
N GLY A 223 -7.38 -25.23 14.91
CA GLY A 223 -8.67 -25.64 14.36
C GLY A 223 -9.44 -26.53 15.31
N SER A 224 -9.87 -27.70 14.86
CA SER A 224 -10.71 -28.64 15.62
C SER A 224 -10.09 -30.05 15.62
N ASP A 225 -10.29 -30.85 16.67
CA ASP A 225 -9.68 -32.18 16.81
C ASP A 225 -10.61 -33.33 17.33
N VAL A 226 -10.52 -34.54 16.71
CA VAL A 226 -11.19 -35.88 16.96
C VAL A 226 -12.74 -35.96 17.23
N ASP A 227 -13.38 -37.12 17.62
CA ASP A 227 -14.81 -37.27 18.18
C ASP A 227 -15.02 -37.83 19.66
N HIS A 228 -15.41 -37.06 20.73
CA HIS A 228 -15.51 -37.56 22.16
C HIS A 228 -16.88 -38.21 22.47
N GLY A 229 -17.87 -38.17 21.58
CA GLY A 229 -19.26 -38.53 21.90
C GLY A 229 -20.06 -37.38 22.52
N PRO A 230 -21.03 -37.63 23.42
CA PRO A 230 -21.86 -36.57 24.03
C PRO A 230 -21.25 -35.89 25.28
N CYS A 231 -21.53 -34.61 25.49
CA CYS A 231 -21.07 -33.85 26.66
C CYS A 231 -21.86 -34.19 27.91
N SER A 232 -21.19 -34.83 28.87
CA SER A 232 -21.74 -35.12 30.19
C SER A 232 -22.06 -33.87 31.02
N TYR A 233 -21.48 -32.71 30.70
CA TYR A 233 -21.67 -31.45 31.44
C TYR A 233 -22.79 -30.55 30.89
N CYS A 234 -23.09 -30.58 29.59
CA CYS A 234 -24.10 -29.70 28.97
C CYS A 234 -25.10 -30.41 28.05
N GLY A 235 -24.99 -31.73 27.86
CA GLY A 235 -25.92 -32.51 27.04
C GLY A 235 -25.79 -32.26 25.54
N ASP A 236 -24.71 -31.60 25.08
CA ASP A 236 -24.41 -31.53 23.64
C ASP A 236 -24.20 -32.96 23.10
N GLY A 237 -25.01 -33.35 22.13
CA GLY A 237 -24.89 -34.67 21.48
C GLY A 237 -23.66 -34.80 20.57
N LEU A 238 -22.96 -33.69 20.31
CA LEU A 238 -21.81 -33.56 19.43
C LEU A 238 -20.63 -32.89 20.16
N TRP A 239 -20.22 -33.46 21.30
CA TRP A 239 -19.02 -33.04 22.04
C TRP A 239 -17.77 -33.53 21.34
N ARG A 240 -17.48 -32.92 20.19
CA ARG A 240 -16.15 -32.62 19.65
C ARG A 240 -16.40 -31.98 18.29
N THR A 241 -15.78 -30.82 18.10
CA THR A 241 -14.77 -30.60 17.06
C THR A 241 -14.79 -31.50 15.80
N GLY A 242 -14.73 -30.85 14.64
CA GLY A 242 -14.63 -31.41 13.29
C GLY A 242 -14.55 -30.25 12.30
N TRP A 243 -14.38 -30.43 10.98
CA TRP A 243 -14.34 -29.29 10.02
C TRP A 243 -15.43 -28.24 10.28
N ARG A 244 -15.03 -27.00 10.62
CA ARG A 244 -15.92 -25.90 11.04
C ARG A 244 -16.85 -26.28 12.22
N ASP A 245 -16.29 -26.94 13.23
CA ASP A 245 -17.00 -27.60 14.34
C ASP A 245 -18.13 -28.54 13.84
N ARG A 246 -17.73 -29.56 13.07
CA ARG A 246 -18.63 -30.50 12.36
C ARG A 246 -19.69 -29.82 11.47
N GLY A 247 -19.38 -28.62 10.97
CA GLY A 247 -20.27 -27.81 10.15
C GLY A 247 -21.25 -26.93 10.92
N LYS A 248 -21.17 -26.84 12.26
CA LYS A 248 -21.90 -25.83 13.06
C LYS A 248 -21.56 -24.41 12.59
N LEU A 249 -20.30 -24.15 12.20
CA LEU A 249 -19.88 -22.86 11.64
C LEU A 249 -19.98 -22.85 10.11
N THR A 250 -20.43 -21.73 9.56
CA THR A 250 -20.23 -21.41 8.13
C THR A 250 -18.77 -21.10 7.82
N GLU A 251 -18.37 -21.13 6.54
CA GLU A 251 -17.00 -20.76 6.14
C GLU A 251 -16.67 -19.32 6.57
N GLN A 252 -17.62 -18.40 6.45
CA GLN A 252 -17.45 -17.01 6.82
C GLN A 252 -17.26 -16.83 8.34
N GLN A 253 -18.05 -17.52 9.18
CA GLN A 253 -17.88 -17.49 10.64
C GLN A 253 -16.50 -18.00 11.05
N TYR A 254 -16.03 -19.08 10.44
CA TYR A 254 -14.70 -19.63 10.71
C TYR A 254 -13.58 -18.67 10.25
N ILE A 255 -13.73 -18.05 9.06
CA ILE A 255 -12.82 -16.98 8.58
C ILE A 255 -12.76 -15.81 9.56
N ASP A 256 -13.89 -15.35 10.09
CA ASP A 256 -13.95 -14.21 11.00
C ASP A 256 -13.36 -14.54 12.38
N GLN A 257 -13.53 -15.77 12.88
CA GLN A 257 -12.81 -16.26 14.07
C GLN A 257 -11.30 -16.29 13.83
N MET A 258 -10.83 -16.77 12.66
CA MET A 258 -9.40 -16.74 12.32
C MET A 258 -8.84 -15.32 12.23
N LYS A 259 -9.62 -14.33 11.74
CA LYS A 259 -9.21 -12.91 11.80
C LYS A 259 -9.02 -12.44 13.24
N ILE A 260 -9.99 -12.74 14.12
CA ILE A 260 -9.94 -12.37 15.54
C ILE A 260 -8.71 -12.98 16.21
N TYR A 261 -8.51 -14.30 16.08
CA TYR A 261 -7.35 -15.00 16.65
C TYR A 261 -6.02 -14.38 16.20
N ARG A 262 -5.87 -14.18 14.88
CA ARG A 262 -4.66 -13.57 14.30
C ARG A 262 -4.40 -12.16 14.81
N SER A 263 -5.46 -11.35 14.99
CA SER A 263 -5.34 -9.98 15.48
C SER A 263 -4.92 -9.88 16.96
N GLY A 264 -5.09 -10.95 17.73
CA GLY A 264 -4.57 -11.09 19.10
C GLY A 264 -3.19 -11.75 19.18
N CYS A 265 -2.61 -12.19 18.07
CA CYS A 265 -1.31 -12.87 18.11
C CYS A 265 -0.17 -11.90 18.42
N ALA A 266 0.61 -12.23 19.45
CA ALA A 266 1.83 -11.50 19.80
C ALA A 266 2.94 -11.73 18.76
N ASP A 267 3.77 -10.70 18.54
CA ASP A 267 4.70 -10.53 17.41
C ASP A 267 5.67 -11.69 17.14
N GLN A 268 6.02 -12.49 18.16
CA GLN A 268 6.90 -13.66 17.99
C GLN A 268 6.18 -14.92 17.44
N VAL A 269 4.88 -14.87 17.14
CA VAL A 269 4.20 -15.96 16.41
C VAL A 269 4.65 -15.96 14.95
N VAL A 270 5.32 -17.03 14.54
CA VAL A 270 5.96 -17.14 13.22
C VAL A 270 5.01 -17.72 12.17
N ALA A 271 4.21 -18.71 12.57
CA ALA A 271 3.23 -19.37 11.73
C ALA A 271 2.11 -19.96 12.58
N VAL A 272 0.91 -19.99 12.03
CA VAL A 272 -0.26 -20.69 12.59
C VAL A 272 -0.63 -21.81 11.64
N PHE A 273 -0.30 -23.06 11.98
CA PHE A 273 -0.51 -24.21 11.12
C PHE A 273 -1.96 -24.70 11.24
N VAL A 274 -2.79 -24.28 10.29
CA VAL A 274 -4.21 -24.60 10.25
C VAL A 274 -4.37 -26.09 9.98
N PHE A 275 -5.08 -26.77 10.88
CA PHE A 275 -5.25 -28.21 10.84
C PHE A 275 -6.28 -28.60 9.80
N GLN A 276 -5.92 -29.54 8.94
CA GLN A 276 -6.66 -29.84 7.73
C GLN A 276 -7.36 -31.21 7.88
N GLN A 277 -8.44 -31.24 8.68
CA GLN A 277 -9.22 -32.45 8.94
C GLN A 277 -9.98 -32.90 7.70
N GLY A 278 -9.84 -34.18 7.36
CA GLY A 278 -10.53 -34.79 6.24
C GLY A 278 -12.00 -35.15 6.49
N ASP A 279 -12.53 -36.06 5.67
CA ASP A 279 -13.85 -36.63 5.93
C ASP A 279 -13.87 -37.47 7.22
N GLN A 280 -15.06 -37.90 7.63
CA GLN A 280 -15.26 -38.67 8.87
C GLN A 280 -14.45 -39.98 8.96
N THR A 281 -13.77 -40.40 7.89
CA THR A 281 -13.00 -41.64 7.79
C THR A 281 -11.51 -41.46 7.52
N SER A 282 -11.02 -40.24 7.24
CA SER A 282 -9.63 -40.01 6.81
C SER A 282 -9.08 -38.64 7.23
N TRP A 283 -7.78 -38.57 7.55
CA TRP A 283 -7.09 -37.34 7.97
C TRP A 283 -6.57 -36.52 6.77
N SER A 284 -7.18 -36.63 5.58
CA SER A 284 -6.54 -36.29 4.30
C SER A 284 -7.29 -35.33 3.36
N ASN A 285 -8.40 -34.69 3.77
CA ASN A 285 -9.12 -33.74 2.91
C ASN A 285 -8.92 -32.30 3.40
N TYR A 286 -8.15 -31.51 2.65
CA TYR A 286 -7.47 -30.33 3.16
C TYR A 286 -8.33 -29.04 3.28
N GLU A 287 -9.36 -29.07 4.14
CA GLU A 287 -10.15 -27.93 4.64
C GLU A 287 -11.19 -27.17 3.76
N ILE A 288 -11.54 -27.46 2.50
CA ILE A 288 -11.01 -28.33 1.45
C ILE A 288 -10.47 -27.40 0.35
N ILE A 289 -9.45 -27.80 -0.42
CA ILE A 289 -8.92 -26.98 -1.52
C ILE A 289 -10.06 -26.60 -2.48
N GLY A 290 -10.35 -25.30 -2.58
CA GLY A 290 -11.50 -24.75 -3.31
C GLY A 290 -12.54 -24.02 -2.45
N THR A 291 -12.45 -24.09 -1.11
CA THR A 291 -13.30 -23.32 -0.19
C THR A 291 -12.87 -21.85 -0.07
N SER A 292 -13.76 -20.99 0.46
CA SER A 292 -13.39 -19.62 0.82
C SER A 292 -12.43 -19.59 2.02
N VAL A 293 -12.46 -20.61 2.89
CA VAL A 293 -11.48 -20.83 3.97
C VAL A 293 -10.07 -20.97 3.37
N ALA A 294 -9.89 -21.90 2.43
CA ALA A 294 -8.60 -22.10 1.75
C ALA A 294 -8.14 -20.85 0.99
N THR A 295 -9.06 -20.08 0.42
CA THR A 295 -8.77 -18.78 -0.24
C THR A 295 -8.30 -17.73 0.78
N TYR A 296 -8.98 -17.62 1.93
CA TYR A 296 -8.59 -16.70 2.99
C TYR A 296 -7.24 -17.06 3.59
N VAL A 297 -6.95 -18.35 3.83
CA VAL A 297 -5.63 -18.82 4.28
C VAL A 297 -4.53 -18.33 3.32
N ARG A 298 -4.69 -18.51 2.00
CA ARG A 298 -3.74 -17.96 1.00
C ARG A 298 -3.59 -16.45 1.06
N SER A 299 -4.67 -15.71 1.34
CA SER A 299 -4.62 -14.24 1.49
C SER A 299 -3.76 -13.76 2.68
N THR A 300 -3.31 -14.67 3.55
CA THR A 300 -2.42 -14.36 4.68
C THR A 300 -0.93 -14.54 4.37
N TRP A 301 -0.58 -15.07 3.18
CA TRP A 301 0.78 -15.51 2.82
C TRP A 301 1.73 -14.42 2.35
N PHE A 302 1.29 -13.15 2.33
CA PHE A 302 2.17 -12.04 1.98
C PHE A 302 3.31 -11.91 3.00
N PRO A 303 4.54 -11.60 2.56
CA PRO A 303 5.62 -11.25 3.49
C PRO A 303 5.18 -10.04 4.35
N PRO A 304 5.57 -9.97 5.63
CA PRO A 304 5.20 -8.84 6.49
C PRO A 304 5.57 -7.52 5.81
N PRO A 305 4.67 -6.52 5.80
CA PRO A 305 4.90 -5.30 5.04
C PRO A 305 6.15 -4.57 5.55
N GLY A 306 6.86 -3.92 4.64
CA GLY A 306 7.77 -2.84 5.03
C GLY A 306 6.95 -1.59 5.38
N ARG A 307 7.60 -0.58 5.96
CA ARG A 307 6.94 0.68 6.34
C ARG A 307 7.68 1.88 5.80
N PHE A 308 6.95 2.89 5.33
CA PHE A 308 7.49 4.25 5.26
C PHE A 308 7.43 4.91 6.64
N GLN A 309 8.49 5.66 6.95
CA GLN A 309 8.65 6.47 8.16
C GLN A 309 9.36 7.78 7.80
N GLY A 310 9.28 8.80 8.65
CA GLY A 310 10.00 10.07 8.43
C GLY A 310 9.19 11.28 8.88
N GLY A 311 9.36 12.41 8.19
CA GLY A 311 8.62 13.62 8.49
C GLY A 311 8.29 14.51 7.30
N VAL A 312 7.24 15.31 7.48
CA VAL A 312 6.77 16.31 6.52
C VAL A 312 6.86 17.68 7.20
N LYS A 313 7.55 18.64 6.57
CA LYS A 313 7.70 20.02 7.08
C LYS A 313 7.25 21.07 6.06
N SER A 314 6.83 22.22 6.57
CA SER A 314 6.55 23.41 5.75
C SER A 314 7.85 24.13 5.37
N ALA A 315 7.98 24.56 4.10
CA ALA A 315 9.16 25.27 3.61
C ALA A 315 9.35 26.66 4.24
N ASN A 316 8.26 27.37 4.57
CA ASN A 316 8.30 28.69 5.20
C ASN A 316 8.07 28.64 6.72
N GLY A 317 7.97 27.44 7.31
CA GLY A 317 7.69 27.26 8.74
C GLY A 317 6.30 27.75 9.17
N ALA A 318 5.32 27.86 8.26
CA ALA A 318 3.91 27.96 8.62
C ALA A 318 3.37 26.60 9.08
N ALA A 319 2.18 26.60 9.70
CA ALA A 319 1.50 25.36 10.08
C ALA A 319 1.12 24.55 8.83
N LEU A 320 1.25 23.23 8.92
CA LEU A 320 0.67 22.30 7.95
C LEU A 320 -0.80 22.07 8.31
N GLY A 321 -1.68 22.10 7.31
CA GLY A 321 -3.02 21.50 7.43
C GLY A 321 -2.93 19.97 7.35
N GLN A 322 -4.07 19.27 7.38
CA GLN A 322 -4.14 17.81 7.25
C GLN A 322 -3.25 17.32 6.09
N VAL A 323 -2.28 16.45 6.41
CA VAL A 323 -1.30 15.94 5.44
C VAL A 323 -1.74 14.55 4.98
N THR A 324 -1.80 14.33 3.67
CA THR A 324 -1.96 12.98 3.09
C THR A 324 -0.60 12.48 2.62
N LEU A 325 -0.26 11.23 2.94
CA LEU A 325 0.80 10.48 2.26
C LEU A 325 0.15 9.38 1.43
N THR A 326 0.59 9.25 0.17
CA THR A 326 0.20 8.16 -0.75
C THR A 326 1.43 7.47 -1.29
N ALA A 327 1.34 6.15 -1.56
CA ALA A 327 2.41 5.38 -2.20
C ALA A 327 1.84 4.55 -3.37
N VAL A 328 2.45 4.71 -4.54
CA VAL A 328 2.04 4.09 -5.83
C VAL A 328 3.19 3.23 -6.33
N PRO A 329 2.99 1.99 -6.84
CA PRO A 329 1.72 1.36 -7.20
C PRO A 329 0.87 0.92 -6.00
N GLY A 330 -0.45 0.87 -6.20
CA GLY A 330 -1.43 0.42 -5.20
C GLY A 330 -2.18 1.55 -4.48
N PRO A 331 -3.16 1.22 -3.62
CA PRO A 331 -4.05 2.17 -2.96
C PRO A 331 -3.54 2.65 -1.58
N TYR A 332 -2.22 2.61 -1.35
CA TYR A 332 -1.66 2.84 -0.03
C TYR A 332 -1.70 4.32 0.35
N SER A 333 -2.41 4.66 1.42
CA SER A 333 -2.59 6.03 1.88
C SER A 333 -2.70 6.12 3.40
N ILE A 334 -2.17 7.20 3.99
CA ILE A 334 -2.41 7.58 5.40
C ILE A 334 -2.69 9.08 5.51
N GLN A 335 -3.60 9.43 6.43
CA GLN A 335 -3.90 10.80 6.83
C GLN A 335 -3.16 11.12 8.14
N LEU A 336 -2.42 12.22 8.16
CA LEU A 336 -1.67 12.69 9.30
C LEU A 336 -2.32 13.99 9.83
N ASN A 337 -2.76 13.95 11.08
CA ASN A 337 -3.34 15.10 11.77
C ASN A 337 -2.26 16.12 12.10
N ALA A 338 -2.29 17.25 11.41
CA ALA A 338 -1.25 18.27 11.50
C ALA A 338 -1.51 19.35 12.55
N GLY A 339 -2.78 19.71 12.79
CA GLY A 339 -3.16 20.76 13.74
C GLY A 339 -2.47 22.10 13.44
N THR A 340 -1.67 22.59 14.38
CA THR A 340 -0.83 23.79 14.24
C THR A 340 0.65 23.48 13.98
N ALA A 341 1.00 22.20 13.76
CA ALA A 341 2.38 21.75 13.66
C ALA A 341 3.04 22.22 12.36
N LYS A 342 4.28 22.69 12.46
CA LYS A 342 5.13 23.12 11.34
C LYS A 342 5.91 21.94 10.71
N SER A 343 5.98 20.84 11.44
CA SER A 343 6.59 19.57 11.06
C SER A 343 5.82 18.44 11.72
N ILE A 344 5.57 17.36 10.98
CA ILE A 344 4.90 16.14 11.46
C ILE A 344 5.88 14.99 11.28
N ILE A 345 6.00 14.13 12.29
CA ILE A 345 6.72 12.86 12.19
C ILE A 345 5.69 11.74 12.08
N PHE A 346 5.89 10.80 11.17
CA PHE A 346 5.07 9.60 11.02
C PHE A 346 5.94 8.35 11.13
N SER A 347 5.45 7.36 11.88
CA SER A 347 6.17 6.10 12.15
C SER A 347 5.84 4.98 11.17
N THR A 348 4.65 4.99 10.57
CA THR A 348 4.16 3.90 9.71
C THR A 348 3.20 4.35 8.61
N LEU A 349 3.57 4.08 7.36
CA LEU A 349 2.65 3.71 6.27
C LEU A 349 3.11 2.35 5.76
N SER A 350 2.35 1.29 6.06
CA SER A 350 2.72 -0.10 5.75
C SER A 350 2.38 -0.45 4.30
N VAL A 351 3.35 -0.99 3.56
CA VAL A 351 3.19 -1.46 2.17
C VAL A 351 3.97 -2.76 1.96
N PRO A 352 3.57 -3.63 1.01
CA PRO A 352 4.38 -4.80 0.62
C PRO A 352 5.79 -4.44 0.17
N GLU A 353 6.66 -5.44 0.07
CA GLU A 353 7.97 -5.29 -0.56
C GLU A 353 7.83 -4.87 -2.03
N GLY A 354 8.63 -3.88 -2.46
CA GLY A 354 8.51 -3.30 -3.81
C GLY A 354 9.17 -1.93 -3.95
N ILE A 355 8.95 -1.29 -5.10
CA ILE A 355 9.44 0.06 -5.42
C ILE A 355 8.23 0.99 -5.58
N TYR A 356 8.25 2.13 -4.87
CA TYR A 356 7.12 3.05 -4.82
C TYR A 356 7.51 4.51 -5.09
N ASP A 357 6.63 5.25 -5.76
CA ASP A 357 6.60 6.70 -5.75
C ASP A 357 5.71 7.16 -4.59
N VAL A 358 6.28 7.92 -3.65
CA VAL A 358 5.59 8.39 -2.43
C VAL A 358 5.31 9.88 -2.55
N THR A 359 4.04 10.28 -2.45
CA THR A 359 3.62 11.69 -2.56
C THR A 359 2.99 12.19 -1.28
N ALA A 360 3.49 13.34 -0.81
CA ALA A 360 2.92 14.12 0.30
C ALA A 360 2.11 15.30 -0.24
N THR A 361 0.90 15.51 0.30
CA THR A 361 0.02 16.66 0.00
C THR A 361 -0.50 17.29 1.29
N ALA A 362 -0.83 18.59 1.26
CA ALA A 362 -1.47 19.29 2.38
C ALA A 362 -2.29 20.47 1.86
N GLN A 363 -3.39 20.82 2.54
CA GLN A 363 -4.21 21.96 2.15
C GLN A 363 -3.39 23.27 2.14
N GLY A 364 -3.41 23.99 1.02
CA GLY A 364 -2.67 25.24 0.84
C GLY A 364 -1.21 25.08 0.42
N TYR A 365 -0.75 23.85 0.19
CA TYR A 365 0.62 23.55 -0.23
C TYR A 365 0.65 22.75 -1.53
N GLY A 366 1.66 22.97 -2.35
CA GLY A 366 1.93 22.13 -3.52
C GLY A 366 2.42 20.74 -3.11
N PRO A 367 2.14 19.71 -3.91
CA PRO A 367 2.53 18.33 -3.61
C PRO A 367 4.06 18.16 -3.66
N SER A 368 4.56 17.12 -3.00
CA SER A 368 5.96 16.70 -3.10
C SER A 368 6.05 15.19 -3.28
N THR A 369 6.61 14.74 -4.40
CA THR A 369 6.77 13.32 -4.75
C THR A 369 8.23 12.92 -4.67
N GLN A 370 8.50 11.82 -3.96
CA GLN A 370 9.78 11.14 -3.96
C GLN A 370 9.66 9.81 -4.71
N ARG A 371 10.39 9.69 -5.81
CA ARG A 371 10.27 8.56 -6.73
C ARG A 371 11.18 7.38 -6.37
N ASN A 372 10.85 6.19 -6.88
CA ASN A 372 11.67 4.98 -6.85
C ASN A 372 12.18 4.58 -5.45
N LYS A 373 11.32 4.64 -4.43
CA LYS A 373 11.65 4.25 -3.06
C LYS A 373 11.46 2.74 -2.87
N SER A 374 12.57 2.04 -2.70
CA SER A 374 12.56 0.62 -2.33
C SER A 374 12.04 0.41 -0.91
N VAL A 375 11.20 -0.59 -0.73
CA VAL A 375 10.66 -1.07 0.54
C VAL A 375 10.97 -2.55 0.65
N ILE A 376 11.56 -2.96 1.76
CA ILE A 376 11.93 -4.35 2.07
C ILE A 376 11.04 -4.85 3.22
N SER A 377 10.60 -6.11 3.17
CA SER A 377 9.81 -6.73 4.22
C SER A 377 10.40 -6.52 5.63
N ASN A 378 9.55 -6.22 6.62
CA ASN A 378 9.91 -5.88 8.01
C ASN A 378 10.80 -4.62 8.23
N GLN A 379 11.28 -3.95 7.18
CA GLN A 379 12.16 -2.79 7.31
C GLN A 379 11.43 -1.45 7.23
N GLY A 380 12.09 -0.39 7.72
CA GLY A 380 11.60 0.99 7.65
C GLY A 380 12.35 1.80 6.59
N THR A 381 11.67 2.23 5.53
CA THR A 381 12.20 3.13 4.52
C THR A 381 11.93 4.58 4.91
N THR A 382 12.98 5.37 5.13
CA THR A 382 12.85 6.78 5.52
C THR A 382 12.56 7.69 4.32
N VAL A 383 11.47 8.45 4.36
CA VAL A 383 11.10 9.47 3.37
C VAL A 383 10.73 10.79 4.06
N ASN A 384 11.46 11.85 3.76
CA ASN A 384 11.27 13.18 4.36
C ASN A 384 10.85 14.21 3.31
N PHE A 385 9.76 14.94 3.56
CA PHE A 385 9.17 15.89 2.60
C PHE A 385 9.25 17.34 3.10
N THR A 386 9.43 18.26 2.17
CA THR A 386 9.29 19.70 2.41
C THR A 386 8.24 20.24 1.44
N LEU A 387 7.13 20.76 1.97
CA LEU A 387 6.01 21.26 1.17
C LEU A 387 6.11 22.77 0.96
N MET A 388 5.93 23.21 -0.28
CA MET A 388 5.95 24.62 -0.68
C MET A 388 4.54 25.21 -0.59
N PRO A 389 4.32 26.35 0.08
CA PRO A 389 3.03 27.03 0.07
C PRO A 389 2.61 27.37 -1.37
N ILE A 390 1.32 27.21 -1.69
CA ILE A 390 0.77 27.64 -2.98
C ILE A 390 0.79 29.17 -3.03
N ALA A 391 1.51 29.72 -3.99
CA ALA A 391 1.53 31.15 -4.30
C ALA A 391 0.52 31.49 -5.40
N SER A 392 0.15 32.76 -5.53
CA SER A 392 -0.62 33.23 -6.66
C SER A 392 0.19 33.11 -7.96
N ILE A 393 -0.48 32.81 -9.08
CA ILE A 393 0.17 32.75 -10.40
C ILE A 393 0.89 34.06 -10.71
N SER A 394 0.32 35.21 -10.31
CA SER A 394 0.95 36.53 -10.42
C SER A 394 2.33 36.61 -9.76
N SER A 395 2.44 36.14 -8.52
CA SER A 395 3.70 36.15 -7.77
C SER A 395 4.73 35.22 -8.43
N VAL A 396 4.28 34.05 -8.89
CA VAL A 396 5.14 33.03 -9.51
C VAL A 396 5.70 33.48 -10.87
N LYS A 397 4.95 34.22 -11.70
CA LYS A 397 5.46 34.84 -12.94
C LYS A 397 6.55 35.91 -12.68
N GLY A 398 6.65 36.43 -11.46
CA GLY A 398 7.70 37.34 -11.01
C GLY A 398 9.01 36.67 -10.59
N LEU A 399 9.07 35.34 -10.53
CA LEU A 399 10.26 34.61 -10.08
C LEU A 399 11.24 34.34 -11.23
N THR A 400 12.53 34.45 -10.92
CA THR A 400 13.62 34.07 -11.83
C THR A 400 13.60 32.57 -12.10
N ASP A 401 14.16 32.17 -13.25
CA ASP A 401 14.29 30.76 -13.61
C ASP A 401 15.11 29.99 -12.55
N THR A 402 14.93 28.67 -12.51
CA THR A 402 15.39 27.73 -11.47
C THR A 402 14.74 27.87 -10.08
N THR A 403 14.03 28.97 -9.79
CA THR A 403 13.33 29.14 -8.50
C THR A 403 12.22 28.10 -8.34
N THR A 404 12.20 27.36 -7.22
CA THR A 404 11.12 26.44 -6.88
C THR A 404 9.86 27.19 -6.46
N ALA A 405 8.71 26.84 -7.02
CA ALA A 405 7.42 27.41 -6.70
C ALA A 405 6.31 26.35 -6.66
N ALA A 406 5.20 26.67 -6.00
CA ALA A 406 3.96 25.92 -6.05
C ALA A 406 2.79 26.81 -6.48
N VAL A 407 1.93 26.28 -7.34
CA VAL A 407 0.76 26.96 -7.93
C VAL A 407 -0.46 26.05 -7.89
N SER A 408 -1.63 26.67 -7.99
CA SER A 408 -2.92 25.99 -8.21
C SER A 408 -3.72 26.73 -9.27
N GLY A 409 -4.50 26.00 -10.06
CA GLY A 409 -5.33 26.57 -11.11
C GLY A 409 -6.14 25.52 -11.85
N THR A 410 -7.05 25.98 -12.70
CA THR A 410 -7.86 25.10 -13.58
C THR A 410 -7.15 24.96 -14.91
N VAL A 411 -6.99 23.72 -15.40
CA VAL A 411 -6.37 23.44 -16.71
C VAL A 411 -7.31 23.91 -17.83
N THR A 412 -6.92 24.97 -18.55
CA THR A 412 -7.77 25.57 -19.62
C THR A 412 -7.35 25.14 -21.03
N ALA A 413 -6.10 24.68 -21.20
CA ALA A 413 -5.59 24.03 -22.40
C ALA A 413 -4.52 22.97 -22.08
N ARG A 414 -4.34 22.03 -23.01
CA ARG A 414 -3.29 21.00 -23.00
C ARG A 414 -2.79 20.83 -24.44
N PHE A 415 -1.48 20.98 -24.63
CA PHE A 415 -0.81 20.85 -25.92
C PHE A 415 0.30 19.80 -25.79
N PRO A 416 0.27 18.71 -26.58
CA PRO A 416 1.42 17.83 -26.72
C PRO A 416 2.62 18.61 -27.24
N ILE A 417 3.78 18.46 -26.60
CA ILE A 417 5.05 18.89 -27.20
C ILE A 417 5.55 17.71 -28.06
N ASN A 418 6.33 17.97 -29.10
CA ASN A 418 7.08 16.95 -29.81
C ASN A 418 8.17 16.35 -28.88
N GLY A 419 7.76 15.46 -27.96
CA GLY A 419 8.57 14.92 -26.88
C GLY A 419 7.71 14.21 -25.81
N PRO A 420 8.28 13.79 -24.67
CA PRO A 420 7.57 13.04 -23.64
C PRO A 420 6.77 13.91 -22.64
N GLN A 421 6.67 15.23 -22.89
CA GLN A 421 6.02 16.20 -22.00
C GLN A 421 4.89 16.93 -22.74
N ASP A 422 3.84 17.25 -22.00
CA ASP A 422 2.81 18.19 -22.44
C ASP A 422 3.13 19.61 -21.90
N THR A 423 2.75 20.62 -22.67
CA THR A 423 2.51 21.97 -22.12
C THR A 423 1.04 22.10 -21.78
N ILE A 424 0.72 22.21 -20.49
CA ILE A 424 -0.63 22.55 -20.03
C ILE A 424 -0.68 24.02 -19.62
N TYR A 425 -1.86 24.63 -19.70
CA TYR A 425 -2.09 25.98 -19.22
C TYR A 425 -3.07 25.95 -18.06
N ILE A 426 -2.73 26.63 -16.97
CA ILE A 426 -3.65 26.83 -15.84
C ILE A 426 -3.98 28.30 -15.65
N GLU A 427 -5.23 28.55 -15.26
CA GLU A 427 -5.73 29.86 -14.87
C GLU A 427 -6.24 29.85 -13.43
N ASP A 428 -6.10 30.99 -12.75
CA ASP A 428 -6.81 31.24 -11.50
C ASP A 428 -8.32 31.44 -11.77
N GLN A 429 -9.19 31.10 -10.82
CA GLN A 429 -10.65 31.18 -11.01
C GLN A 429 -11.17 32.62 -11.17
N ALA A 430 -10.45 33.62 -10.66
CA ALA A 430 -10.76 35.03 -10.86
C ALA A 430 -10.25 35.55 -12.23
N ARG A 431 -9.52 34.71 -12.97
CA ARG A 431 -8.97 34.94 -14.31
C ARG A 431 -7.99 36.10 -14.39
N THR A 432 -7.34 36.39 -13.27
CA THR A 432 -6.40 37.52 -13.22
C THR A 432 -5.07 37.17 -13.89
N ASN A 433 -4.68 35.88 -13.86
CA ASN A 433 -3.42 35.38 -14.35
C ASN A 433 -3.56 33.93 -14.85
N GLY A 434 -2.76 33.59 -15.86
CA GLY A 434 -2.54 32.22 -16.31
C GLY A 434 -1.04 31.95 -16.52
N ILE A 435 -0.65 30.67 -16.53
CA ILE A 435 0.74 30.23 -16.65
C ILE A 435 0.84 28.86 -17.34
N ALA A 436 1.88 28.69 -18.15
CA ALA A 436 2.25 27.42 -18.76
C ALA A 436 2.94 26.49 -17.75
N LEU A 437 2.59 25.21 -17.74
CA LEU A 437 3.28 24.15 -17.00
C LEU A 437 3.77 23.10 -17.99
N ALA A 438 5.06 22.73 -17.90
CA ALA A 438 5.59 21.56 -18.58
C ALA A 438 5.47 20.35 -17.64
N THR A 439 4.86 19.24 -18.10
CA THR A 439 4.59 18.07 -17.25
C THR A 439 4.59 16.75 -18.04
N THR A 440 4.98 15.65 -17.39
CA THR A 440 4.74 14.28 -17.87
C THR A 440 3.52 13.62 -17.21
N ILE A 441 2.93 14.26 -16.20
CA ILE A 441 1.82 13.73 -15.42
C ILE A 441 0.51 13.99 -16.19
N PRO A 442 -0.27 12.95 -16.53
CA PRO A 442 -1.46 13.10 -17.35
C PRO A 442 -2.55 13.87 -16.60
N VAL A 443 -3.10 14.89 -17.26
CA VAL A 443 -4.24 15.69 -16.79
C VAL A 443 -5.21 15.98 -17.94
N SER A 444 -6.44 16.31 -17.60
CA SER A 444 -7.48 16.73 -18.54
C SER A 444 -7.69 18.23 -18.50
N ILE A 445 -8.17 18.80 -19.60
CA ILE A 445 -8.80 20.13 -19.56
C ILE A 445 -9.96 20.06 -18.56
N ALA A 446 -10.17 21.15 -17.82
CA ALA A 446 -11.10 21.26 -16.69
C ALA A 446 -10.70 20.55 -15.38
N ASP A 447 -9.52 19.93 -15.28
CA ASP A 447 -8.98 19.54 -13.98
C ASP A 447 -8.53 20.78 -13.19
N VAL A 448 -8.82 20.84 -11.89
CA VAL A 448 -8.16 21.74 -10.94
C VAL A 448 -6.98 21.00 -10.35
N ILE A 449 -5.78 21.57 -10.49
CA ILE A 449 -4.54 20.93 -10.08
C ILE A 449 -3.80 21.75 -9.04
N GLN A 450 -2.96 21.07 -8.26
CA GLN A 450 -1.90 21.67 -7.45
C GLN A 450 -0.58 21.13 -7.96
N SER A 451 0.38 22.02 -8.26
CA SER A 451 1.65 21.65 -8.88
C SER A 451 2.82 22.33 -8.17
N THR A 452 3.88 21.57 -7.93
CA THR A 452 5.19 22.06 -7.49
C THR A 452 6.19 21.86 -8.61
N GLY A 453 7.05 22.84 -8.85
CA GLY A 453 8.03 22.78 -9.93
C GLY A 453 9.11 23.84 -9.81
N THR A 454 9.96 23.94 -10.82
CA THR A 454 10.96 25.01 -10.96
C THR A 454 10.58 25.95 -12.10
N MET A 455 10.77 27.25 -11.89
CA MET A 455 10.48 28.25 -12.91
C MET A 455 11.46 28.14 -14.09
N THR A 456 10.93 28.38 -15.29
CA THR A 456 11.68 28.35 -16.55
C THR A 456 11.05 29.33 -17.56
N THR A 457 11.72 29.53 -18.68
CA THR A 457 11.27 30.36 -19.79
C THR A 457 11.32 29.52 -21.08
N LEU A 458 10.17 29.23 -21.67
CA LEU A 458 10.03 28.42 -22.88
C LEU A 458 9.62 29.33 -24.05
N ASN A 459 10.49 29.50 -25.04
CA ASN A 459 10.25 30.37 -26.20
C ASN A 459 9.81 31.82 -25.84
N GLY A 460 10.32 32.35 -24.72
CA GLY A 460 9.97 33.67 -24.18
C GLY A 460 8.77 33.70 -23.23
N GLU A 461 8.10 32.56 -23.03
CA GLU A 461 6.96 32.44 -22.12
C GLU A 461 7.40 31.89 -20.76
N LYS A 462 7.02 32.58 -19.68
CA LYS A 462 7.27 32.11 -18.31
C LYS A 462 6.43 30.87 -18.02
N ALA A 463 7.10 29.78 -17.65
CA ALA A 463 6.50 28.49 -17.38
C ALA A 463 7.03 27.88 -16.07
N LEU A 464 6.31 26.89 -15.54
CA LEU A 464 6.73 26.06 -14.42
C LEU A 464 7.00 24.63 -14.91
N ASN A 465 8.22 24.13 -14.75
CA ASN A 465 8.56 22.73 -15.01
C ASN A 465 8.12 21.88 -13.81
N ALA A 466 7.00 21.17 -13.95
CA ALA A 466 6.34 20.47 -12.86
C ALA A 466 7.09 19.20 -12.45
N THR A 467 7.51 19.12 -11.19
CA THR A 467 8.20 17.95 -10.64
C THR A 467 7.25 17.03 -9.86
N SER A 468 6.16 17.59 -9.32
CA SER A 468 5.06 16.90 -8.65
C SER A 468 3.75 17.64 -8.93
N LEU A 469 2.68 16.89 -9.22
CA LEU A 469 1.35 17.42 -9.56
C LEU A 469 0.29 16.47 -9.00
N VAL A 470 -0.79 17.04 -8.45
CA VAL A 470 -2.00 16.28 -8.08
C VAL A 470 -3.25 16.97 -8.62
N VAL A 471 -4.22 16.18 -9.07
CA VAL A 471 -5.56 16.66 -9.42
C VAL A 471 -6.39 16.73 -8.15
N SER A 472 -6.87 17.92 -7.77
CA SER A 472 -7.71 18.12 -6.59
C SER A 472 -9.21 18.07 -6.90
N GLN A 473 -9.58 18.30 -8.17
CA GLN A 473 -10.94 18.18 -8.68
C GLN A 473 -10.87 17.93 -10.19
N SER A 474 -11.71 17.04 -10.72
CA SER A 474 -11.88 16.88 -12.17
C SER A 474 -13.19 17.49 -12.66
N GLY A 475 -13.20 17.95 -13.92
CA GLY A 475 -14.42 18.43 -14.59
C GLY A 475 -14.99 19.73 -14.01
N ALA A 476 -14.14 20.66 -13.55
CA ALA A 476 -14.57 21.99 -13.11
C ALA A 476 -15.11 22.85 -14.28
N SER A 477 -15.84 23.92 -13.97
CA SER A 477 -16.27 24.87 -14.99
C SER A 477 -15.08 25.64 -15.57
N LEU A 478 -14.91 25.61 -16.89
CA LEU A 478 -13.88 26.39 -17.56
C LEU A 478 -14.18 27.90 -17.49
N PRO A 479 -13.14 28.74 -17.32
CA PRO A 479 -13.25 30.18 -17.52
C PRO A 479 -13.77 30.53 -18.94
N LYS A 480 -14.72 31.48 -19.05
CA LYS A 480 -15.28 31.93 -20.35
C LYS A 480 -14.28 32.81 -21.11
N PRO A 481 -13.82 32.49 -22.33
CA PRO A 481 -12.77 33.24 -23.04
C PRO A 481 -12.90 34.78 -23.01
N LEU A 482 -11.84 35.52 -22.63
CA LEU A 482 -11.86 37.00 -22.65
C LEU A 482 -11.80 37.53 -24.09
N GLY A 483 -12.77 38.34 -24.50
CA GLY A 483 -12.72 39.04 -25.80
C GLY A 483 -11.68 40.15 -25.79
N LEU A 484 -10.70 40.09 -26.69
CA LEU A 484 -9.62 41.07 -26.83
C LEU A 484 -9.38 41.37 -28.32
N THR A 485 -9.05 42.62 -28.65
CA THR A 485 -8.49 42.97 -29.95
C THR A 485 -7.04 42.50 -30.05
N ASN A 486 -6.54 42.31 -31.28
CA ASN A 486 -5.19 41.83 -31.53
C ASN A 486 -4.11 42.71 -30.87
N PHE A 487 -4.34 44.03 -30.82
CA PHE A 487 -3.48 44.98 -30.13
C PHE A 487 -3.32 44.67 -28.62
N TRP A 488 -4.35 44.22 -27.93
CA TRP A 488 -4.31 43.97 -26.48
C TRP A 488 -3.83 42.55 -26.10
N LEU A 489 -3.63 41.64 -27.06
CA LEU A 489 -3.06 40.32 -26.77
C LEU A 489 -1.61 40.40 -26.28
N GLY A 490 -1.20 39.46 -25.44
CA GLY A 490 0.11 39.43 -24.77
C GLY A 490 0.25 40.50 -23.67
N GLY A 491 0.18 41.77 -24.05
CA GLY A 491 0.28 42.92 -23.16
C GLY A 491 1.71 43.31 -22.75
N GLY A 492 1.82 44.23 -21.79
CA GLY A 492 3.09 44.76 -21.32
C GLY A 492 3.90 43.80 -20.43
N GLN A 493 5.02 44.29 -19.91
CA GLN A 493 5.89 43.51 -19.03
C GLN A 493 5.16 43.20 -17.71
N PHE A 494 5.30 41.97 -17.21
CA PHE A 494 4.72 41.58 -15.93
C PHE A 494 5.64 40.62 -15.17
N GLY A 495 6.25 41.12 -14.08
CA GLY A 495 7.29 40.39 -13.38
C GLY A 495 8.47 40.09 -14.31
N SER A 496 8.82 38.81 -14.44
CA SER A 496 9.85 38.35 -15.38
C SER A 496 9.30 37.99 -16.78
N GLN A 497 7.99 38.11 -17.02
CA GLN A 497 7.44 37.96 -18.37
C GLN A 497 7.70 39.24 -19.16
N LEU A 498 8.48 39.12 -20.24
CA LEU A 498 8.78 40.21 -21.17
C LEU A 498 7.50 40.69 -21.90
N PRO A 499 7.42 41.99 -22.26
CA PRO A 499 6.34 42.52 -23.08
C PRO A 499 6.39 41.95 -24.50
N VAL A 500 5.26 41.92 -25.19
CA VAL A 500 5.23 41.61 -26.62
C VAL A 500 5.56 42.84 -27.48
N LEU A 501 6.20 42.61 -28.63
CA LEU A 501 6.49 43.65 -29.62
C LEU A 501 5.21 44.10 -30.35
N ASN A 502 5.06 45.41 -30.58
CA ASN A 502 3.99 46.02 -31.38
C ASN A 502 4.46 46.45 -32.78
N ASN A 503 5.70 46.94 -32.87
CA ASN A 503 6.30 47.38 -34.12
C ASN A 503 7.82 47.18 -34.06
N SER A 504 8.38 46.45 -35.01
CA SER A 504 9.80 46.07 -35.03
C SER A 504 10.70 47.22 -35.45
N ILE A 505 10.30 48.00 -36.46
CA ILE A 505 11.04 49.15 -36.99
C ILE A 505 11.25 50.22 -35.89
N LEU A 506 10.22 50.49 -35.11
CA LEU A 506 10.25 51.47 -34.01
C LEU A 506 10.73 50.86 -32.68
N SER A 507 10.96 49.54 -32.61
CA SER A 507 11.18 48.80 -31.35
C SER A 507 10.14 49.14 -30.27
N SER A 508 8.88 49.29 -30.69
CA SER A 508 7.77 49.67 -29.81
C SER A 508 7.15 48.41 -29.20
N TYR A 509 7.01 48.39 -27.88
CA TYR A 509 6.45 47.26 -27.12
C TYR A 509 5.05 47.58 -26.62
N ALA A 510 4.26 46.52 -26.41
CA ALA A 510 2.95 46.62 -25.78
C ALA A 510 3.04 47.19 -24.36
N THR A 511 2.00 47.94 -23.99
CA THR A 511 1.78 48.44 -22.63
C THR A 511 0.44 47.89 -22.10
N GLY A 512 0.15 48.09 -20.82
CA GLY A 512 -1.07 47.59 -20.19
C GLY A 512 -1.00 46.13 -19.73
N LEU A 513 -2.17 45.53 -19.46
CA LEU A 513 -2.31 44.26 -18.75
C LEU A 513 -1.71 43.07 -19.52
N ASN A 514 -0.79 42.35 -18.88
CA ASN A 514 -0.24 41.10 -19.40
C ASN A 514 -1.26 39.96 -19.28
N ASN A 515 -1.71 39.42 -20.42
CA ASN A 515 -2.66 38.31 -20.48
C ASN A 515 -2.03 37.00 -20.97
N VAL A 516 -0.69 36.92 -21.00
CA VAL A 516 0.04 35.70 -21.36
C VAL A 516 -0.34 34.54 -20.43
N GLY A 517 -0.79 33.43 -21.01
CA GLY A 517 -1.26 32.22 -20.34
C GLY A 517 -2.78 32.16 -20.10
N LEU A 518 -3.56 33.19 -20.45
CA LEU A 518 -5.04 33.18 -20.31
C LEU A 518 -5.75 32.62 -21.55
N LEU A 519 -6.90 31.96 -21.35
CA LEU A 519 -7.86 31.62 -22.38
C LEU A 519 -8.65 32.88 -22.81
N VAL A 520 -8.41 33.27 -24.06
CA VAL A 520 -8.95 34.48 -24.69
C VAL A 520 -9.73 34.09 -25.95
N GLN A 521 -10.44 35.08 -26.50
CA GLN A 521 -11.00 35.02 -27.84
C GLN A 521 -10.69 36.32 -28.58
N THR A 522 -10.45 36.22 -29.89
CA THR A 522 -10.16 37.35 -30.77
C THR A 522 -10.67 37.07 -32.18
N TRP A 523 -10.49 38.01 -33.09
CA TRP A 523 -10.93 37.92 -34.48
C TRP A 523 -10.01 38.71 -35.41
N GLY A 524 -10.11 38.47 -36.71
CA GLY A 524 -9.38 39.21 -37.73
C GLY A 524 -9.48 38.57 -39.11
N ALA A 525 -9.04 39.26 -40.15
CA ALA A 525 -8.84 38.69 -41.48
C ALA A 525 -7.46 37.98 -41.54
N VAL A 526 -7.37 36.82 -42.18
CA VAL A 526 -6.09 36.12 -42.36
C VAL A 526 -5.20 36.90 -43.34
N THR A 527 -4.03 37.32 -42.86
CA THR A 527 -3.06 38.14 -43.62
C THR A 527 -1.91 37.33 -44.22
N TYR A 528 -1.57 36.20 -43.62
CA TYR A 528 -0.51 35.29 -44.06
C TYR A 528 -0.81 33.85 -43.62
N ILE A 529 -0.38 32.86 -44.40
CA ILE A 529 -0.42 31.43 -44.07
C ILE A 529 0.99 30.88 -44.27
N ASP A 530 1.50 30.16 -43.27
CA ASP A 530 2.78 29.45 -43.37
C ASP A 530 2.69 28.31 -44.40
N PRO A 531 3.63 28.20 -45.37
CA PRO A 531 3.60 27.16 -46.40
C PRO A 531 3.60 25.72 -45.86
N ASP A 532 4.23 25.50 -44.70
CA ASP A 532 4.28 24.20 -44.03
C ASP A 532 3.05 23.95 -43.12
N GLY A 533 2.11 24.91 -43.05
CA GLY A 533 0.87 24.82 -42.28
C GLY A 533 1.07 24.92 -40.76
N ALA A 534 2.21 25.38 -40.27
CA ALA A 534 2.50 25.42 -38.84
C ALA A 534 1.79 26.59 -38.11
N TYR A 535 1.52 27.69 -38.81
CA TYR A 535 0.84 28.89 -38.28
C TYR A 535 0.21 29.73 -39.40
N PHE A 536 -0.64 30.68 -39.02
CA PHE A 536 -1.11 31.76 -39.88
C PHE A 536 -1.10 33.10 -39.10
N TYR A 537 -1.33 34.23 -39.76
CA TYR A 537 -1.48 35.54 -39.10
C TYR A 537 -2.88 36.09 -39.33
N ILE A 538 -3.40 36.83 -38.35
CA ILE A 538 -4.68 37.56 -38.45
C ILE A 538 -4.52 39.03 -38.07
N ASP A 539 -5.25 39.93 -38.73
CA ASP A 539 -5.36 41.33 -38.31
C ASP A 539 -6.81 41.81 -38.23
N ASP A 540 -7.11 42.63 -37.22
CA ASP A 540 -8.40 43.28 -36.98
C ASP A 540 -8.37 44.78 -37.35
N GLY A 541 -7.31 45.22 -38.03
CA GLY A 541 -6.95 46.61 -38.25
C GLY A 541 -5.92 47.14 -37.23
N SER A 542 -5.46 46.32 -36.29
CA SER A 542 -4.41 46.69 -35.32
C SER A 542 -3.04 47.00 -35.95
N GLY A 543 -2.75 46.42 -37.12
CA GLY A 543 -1.49 46.68 -37.84
C GLY A 543 -0.22 46.28 -37.07
N ILE A 544 -0.31 45.25 -36.21
CA ILE A 544 0.85 44.76 -35.44
C ILE A 544 1.96 44.30 -36.40
N ASP A 545 3.17 44.79 -36.17
CA ASP A 545 4.40 44.33 -36.82
C ASP A 545 5.28 43.66 -35.76
N ASP A 546 5.33 42.34 -35.81
CA ASP A 546 6.09 41.51 -34.88
C ASP A 546 7.54 41.22 -35.37
N GLY A 547 7.95 41.84 -36.48
CA GLY A 547 9.26 41.63 -37.08
C GLY A 547 9.40 40.34 -37.91
N SER A 548 8.33 39.57 -38.10
CA SER A 548 8.31 38.42 -39.03
C SER A 548 8.22 38.83 -40.51
N GLY A 549 7.83 40.08 -40.79
CA GLY A 549 7.43 40.55 -42.13
C GLY A 549 5.94 40.35 -42.43
N ASN A 550 5.18 39.71 -41.53
CA ASN A 550 3.73 39.51 -41.65
C ASN A 550 2.98 40.43 -40.68
N ILE A 551 1.92 41.08 -41.15
CA ILE A 551 1.11 41.99 -40.33
C ILE A 551 0.07 41.20 -39.53
N GLY A 552 -0.06 41.52 -38.25
CA GLY A 552 -1.09 41.01 -37.35
C GLY A 552 -0.54 40.13 -36.23
N VAL A 553 -1.37 39.21 -35.75
CA VAL A 553 -1.05 38.27 -34.66
C VAL A 553 -0.89 36.86 -35.20
N ARG A 554 0.22 36.22 -34.84
CA ARG A 554 0.50 34.82 -35.15
C ARG A 554 -0.47 33.90 -34.42
N VAL A 555 -1.02 32.93 -35.14
CA VAL A 555 -1.88 31.87 -34.63
C VAL A 555 -1.20 30.53 -34.93
N SER A 556 -0.85 29.77 -33.90
CA SER A 556 -0.30 28.43 -34.03
C SER A 556 -1.39 27.47 -34.51
N CYS A 557 -1.18 26.79 -35.64
CA CYS A 557 -2.13 25.84 -36.22
C CYS A 557 -1.51 24.46 -36.52
N ASN A 558 -0.40 24.09 -35.89
CA ASN A 558 0.17 22.74 -36.02
C ASN A 558 -0.90 21.67 -35.69
N GLY A 559 -1.24 20.83 -36.67
CA GLY A 559 -2.31 19.82 -36.56
C GLY A 559 -3.74 20.34 -36.74
N LEU A 560 -3.93 21.60 -37.12
CA LEU A 560 -5.22 22.26 -37.37
C LEU A 560 -5.23 22.88 -38.78
N PRO A 561 -6.39 22.97 -39.46
CA PRO A 561 -6.48 23.65 -40.76
C PRO A 561 -6.25 25.16 -40.61
N ALA A 562 -5.37 25.71 -41.46
CA ALA A 562 -5.25 27.14 -41.65
C ALA A 562 -6.41 27.67 -42.52
N PRO A 563 -7.17 28.70 -42.09
CA PRO A 563 -8.18 29.34 -42.92
C PRO A 563 -7.53 30.11 -44.09
N GLY A 564 -8.25 30.27 -45.21
CA GLY A 564 -7.73 30.92 -46.42
C GLY A 564 -7.39 32.41 -46.25
N LEU A 565 -6.48 32.93 -47.07
CA LEU A 565 -6.10 34.35 -47.08
C LEU A 565 -7.34 35.25 -47.28
N GLY A 566 -7.41 36.34 -46.53
CA GLY A 566 -8.52 37.29 -46.54
C GLY A 566 -9.80 36.82 -45.82
N VAL A 567 -9.88 35.56 -45.40
CA VAL A 567 -11.04 35.05 -44.64
C VAL A 567 -11.05 35.66 -43.24
N TYR A 568 -12.21 36.16 -42.81
CA TYR A 568 -12.42 36.58 -41.42
C TYR A 568 -12.63 35.36 -40.52
N VAL A 569 -11.89 35.32 -39.43
CA VAL A 569 -11.90 34.24 -38.45
C VAL A 569 -12.24 34.80 -37.07
N HIS A 570 -12.97 34.01 -36.28
CA HIS A 570 -13.09 34.13 -34.84
C HIS A 570 -12.35 32.95 -34.21
N LEU A 571 -11.55 33.24 -33.18
CA LEU A 571 -10.64 32.27 -32.56
C LEU A 571 -10.82 32.30 -31.06
N ILE A 572 -10.86 31.12 -30.44
CA ILE A 572 -10.63 30.91 -29.01
C ILE A 572 -9.23 30.30 -28.86
N GLY A 573 -8.52 30.62 -27.79
CA GLY A 573 -7.21 30.01 -27.56
C GLY A 573 -6.46 30.61 -26.39
N ILE A 574 -5.30 30.05 -26.08
CA ILE A 574 -4.41 30.66 -25.10
C ILE A 574 -3.70 31.85 -25.75
N SER A 575 -3.78 33.02 -25.11
CA SER A 575 -2.92 34.16 -25.38
C SER A 575 -1.51 33.80 -24.92
N GLY A 576 -0.65 33.40 -25.86
CA GLY A 576 0.72 32.97 -25.58
C GLY A 576 1.75 33.89 -26.22
N VAL A 577 3.03 33.53 -26.06
CA VAL A 577 4.14 34.20 -26.75
C VAL A 577 5.08 33.22 -27.42
N THR A 578 5.81 33.69 -28.43
CA THR A 578 6.93 32.97 -29.05
C THR A 578 8.09 33.94 -29.30
N GLN A 579 9.25 33.43 -29.73
CA GLN A 579 10.33 34.25 -30.26
C GLN A 579 10.25 34.38 -31.78
N VAL A 580 10.45 35.60 -32.29
CA VAL A 580 10.70 35.91 -33.70
C VAL A 580 11.83 36.93 -33.75
N ASN A 581 12.91 36.64 -34.47
CA ASN A 581 14.07 37.54 -34.65
C ASN A 581 14.65 38.13 -33.34
N GLY A 582 14.57 37.38 -32.24
CA GLY A 582 15.03 37.80 -30.90
C GLY A 582 14.02 38.62 -30.09
N PHE A 583 12.84 38.90 -30.64
CA PHE A 583 11.76 39.57 -29.95
C PHE A 583 10.73 38.58 -29.39
N THR A 584 10.15 38.92 -28.26
CA THR A 584 8.96 38.24 -27.73
C THR A 584 7.72 38.77 -28.45
N VAL A 585 6.97 37.89 -29.09
CA VAL A 585 5.82 38.25 -29.94
C VAL A 585 4.58 37.46 -29.56
N ARG A 586 3.40 38.00 -29.92
CA ARG A 586 2.09 37.37 -29.67
C ARG A 586 1.98 36.05 -30.43
N CYS A 587 1.52 35.00 -29.77
CA CYS A 587 1.21 33.72 -30.39
C CYS A 587 -0.07 33.14 -29.79
N LEU A 588 -1.19 33.21 -30.51
CA LEU A 588 -2.45 32.62 -30.08
C LEU A 588 -2.42 31.10 -30.34
N ARG A 589 -2.91 30.31 -29.39
CA ARG A 589 -2.93 28.83 -29.47
C ARG A 589 -4.36 28.29 -29.30
N PRO A 590 -5.10 28.06 -30.41
CA PRO A 590 -6.37 27.31 -30.37
C PRO A 590 -6.14 25.87 -29.92
N ARG A 591 -7.04 25.31 -29.11
CA ARG A 591 -6.86 23.99 -28.48
C ARG A 591 -7.35 22.86 -29.38
N SER A 592 -8.25 23.15 -30.31
CA SER A 592 -8.84 22.22 -31.26
C SER A 592 -9.50 22.98 -32.41
N ILE A 593 -9.97 22.25 -33.44
CA ILE A 593 -10.77 22.84 -34.53
C ILE A 593 -12.05 23.53 -34.05
N ALA A 594 -12.62 23.11 -32.91
CA ALA A 594 -13.82 23.73 -32.35
C ALA A 594 -13.57 25.14 -31.77
N ASP A 595 -12.30 25.54 -31.62
CA ASP A 595 -11.92 26.90 -31.25
C ASP A 595 -11.70 27.82 -32.47
N LEU A 596 -11.89 27.34 -33.71
CA LEU A 596 -11.87 28.16 -34.93
C LEU A 596 -13.27 28.25 -35.55
N SER A 597 -13.70 29.47 -35.87
CA SER A 597 -14.95 29.75 -36.58
C SER A 597 -14.69 30.70 -37.74
N TYR A 598 -14.98 30.27 -38.97
CA TYR A 598 -14.72 31.03 -40.19
C TYR A 598 -15.62 30.58 -41.34
N ALA A 599 -15.84 31.46 -42.31
CA ALA A 599 -16.59 31.13 -43.53
C ALA A 599 -15.72 30.30 -44.49
N SER A 600 -16.33 29.41 -45.29
CA SER A 600 -15.64 28.55 -46.25
C SER A 600 -15.15 29.27 -47.52
N GLY A 601 -15.20 30.60 -47.54
CA GLY A 601 -14.71 31.48 -48.61
C GLY A 601 -14.52 32.90 -48.11
N ALA A 602 -13.73 33.69 -48.82
CA ALA A 602 -13.63 35.14 -48.59
C ALA A 602 -14.90 35.84 -49.11
N ASN A 603 -15.33 36.90 -48.40
CA ASN A 603 -16.44 37.78 -48.81
C ASN A 603 -15.92 38.93 -49.68
#